data_AF-A0AA97D0J2-F1
#
_entry.id   AF-A0AA97D0J2-F1
#
_cell.length_a   1.000
_cell.length_b   1.000
_cell.length_c   1.000
_cell.angle_alpha   90.00
_cell.angle_beta   90.00
_cell.angle_gamma   90.00
#
_symmetry.space_group_name_H-M   'P 1'
#
loop_
_entity.id
_entity.type
_entity.pdbx_description
1 polymer ?
#
loop_
_entity_poly.entity_id
_entity_poly.type
_entity_poly.pdbx_seq_one_letter_code
_entity_poly.pdbx_strand_id
1 'polypeptide(L)'
;MNCTKIGHPVGVSVARVTSTWRLVSLGQVMNPQTENTFDLNDHHGVAYRRPRATDGIRMWEIARDSQVLDVNSSYAYVLWGEDFSDTSIVAEVEERVVGFVTGYRRPQAPDALMVWQVAVDSDQRGKRIAGTMLRELFKRNTGSGVTAIHTTISPDNEASQALFAGVARELGLEFTRQPFLKAELFGDSHEPEDLYRLSPASA
;
A
#
# COMPACT_ATOMS: atom_id res chain seq x y z
N MET A 1 -19.14 41.97 57.64
CA MET A 1 -19.75 41.41 56.40
C MET A 1 -20.59 42.51 55.79
N ASN A 2 -20.11 43.13 54.70
CA ASN A 2 -20.78 44.23 54.04
C ASN A 2 -20.66 44.10 52.51
N CYS A 3 -21.70 44.61 51.86
CA CYS A 3 -22.03 44.52 50.44
C CYS A 3 -21.18 45.47 49.56
N THR A 4 -20.72 45.03 48.38
CA THR A 4 -20.49 45.91 47.21
C THR A 4 -20.63 45.15 45.89
N LYS A 5 -21.29 45.79 44.91
CA LYS A 5 -21.56 45.37 43.52
C LYS A 5 -20.36 45.60 42.57
N ILE A 6 -20.55 45.12 41.32
CA ILE A 6 -20.07 45.59 39.98
C ILE A 6 -18.97 44.68 39.36
N GLY A 7 -19.28 43.93 38.30
CA GLY A 7 -18.95 44.32 36.91
C GLY A 7 -19.27 43.24 35.87
N HIS A 8 -19.51 43.67 34.63
CA HIS A 8 -20.24 43.06 33.50
C HIS A 8 -19.72 41.76 32.84
N PRO A 9 -20.58 41.07 32.05
CA PRO A 9 -20.25 39.91 31.24
C PRO A 9 -19.73 40.30 29.84
N VAL A 10 -18.77 39.55 29.31
CA VAL A 10 -18.39 39.60 27.90
C VAL A 10 -19.14 38.48 27.18
N GLY A 11 -20.14 38.82 26.38
CA GLY A 11 -20.89 37.88 25.55
C GLY A 11 -20.09 37.48 24.32
N VAL A 12 -19.96 36.19 24.06
CA VAL A 12 -19.64 35.66 22.74
C VAL A 12 -20.94 35.14 22.13
N SER A 13 -21.34 35.76 21.03
CA SER A 13 -22.52 35.42 20.24
C SER A 13 -22.25 34.14 19.45
N VAL A 14 -23.05 33.10 19.68
CA VAL A 14 -23.11 31.92 18.79
C VAL A 14 -24.18 32.21 17.73
N ALA A 15 -23.75 32.54 16.52
CA ALA A 15 -24.64 32.66 15.37
C ALA A 15 -25.19 31.27 14.99
N ARG A 16 -26.50 31.07 15.18
CA ARG A 16 -27.23 29.95 14.56
C ARG A 16 -27.35 30.22 13.07
N VAL A 17 -26.67 29.41 12.25
CA VAL A 17 -26.97 29.31 10.82
C VAL A 17 -28.13 28.32 10.67
N THR A 18 -29.31 28.82 10.31
CA THR A 18 -30.43 28.00 9.85
C THR A 18 -30.47 28.05 8.33
N SER A 19 -29.97 27.01 7.67
CA SER A 19 -30.09 26.84 6.22
C SER A 19 -31.18 25.82 5.89
N THR A 20 -32.16 26.30 5.13
CA THR A 20 -33.32 25.56 4.61
C THR A 20 -32.89 24.74 3.39
N TRP A 21 -32.95 23.40 3.48
CA TRP A 21 -32.68 22.54 2.33
C TRP A 21 -33.95 22.39 1.48
N ARG A 22 -33.89 22.82 0.21
CA ARG A 22 -34.90 22.49 -0.82
C ARG A 22 -34.53 21.15 -1.45
N LEU A 23 -35.44 20.19 -1.38
CA LEU A 23 -35.40 18.94 -2.16
C LEU A 23 -35.54 19.27 -3.65
N VAL A 24 -34.56 18.84 -4.45
CA VAL A 24 -34.74 18.65 -5.89
C VAL A 24 -34.52 17.16 -6.14
N SER A 25 -35.62 16.46 -6.44
CA SER A 25 -35.60 15.12 -7.04
C SER A 25 -35.81 15.29 -8.53
N LEU A 26 -34.90 14.75 -9.35
CA LEU A 26 -35.16 14.27 -10.70
C LEU A 26 -34.01 13.35 -11.10
N GLY A 27 -34.39 12.14 -11.51
CA GLY A 27 -33.53 10.98 -11.58
C GLY A 27 -32.47 11.03 -12.67
N GLN A 28 -31.30 10.50 -12.33
CA GLN A 28 -30.37 9.92 -13.29
C GLN A 28 -30.34 8.42 -13.06
N VAL A 29 -30.62 7.71 -14.14
CA VAL A 29 -30.65 6.26 -14.27
C VAL A 29 -29.35 5.68 -13.71
N MET A 30 -29.47 4.82 -12.70
CA MET A 30 -28.39 3.95 -12.24
C MET A 30 -27.98 3.05 -13.40
N ASN A 31 -26.73 3.17 -13.85
CA ASN A 31 -26.08 2.18 -14.68
C ASN A 31 -25.29 1.24 -13.75
N PRO A 32 -25.75 0.01 -13.45
CA PRO A 32 -25.04 -0.89 -12.58
C PRO A 32 -24.15 -1.80 -13.43
N GLN A 33 -23.08 -1.27 -14.03
CA GLN A 33 -21.99 -2.07 -14.59
C GLN A 33 -20.71 -1.23 -14.56
N THR A 34 -20.12 -1.08 -13.38
CA THR A 34 -18.68 -0.82 -13.29
C THR A 34 -18.04 -2.17 -13.55
N GLU A 35 -17.68 -2.43 -14.80
CA GLU A 35 -16.96 -3.64 -15.19
C GLU A 35 -15.70 -3.76 -14.34
N ASN A 36 -15.67 -4.73 -13.42
CA ASN A 36 -14.44 -5.24 -12.86
C ASN A 36 -13.64 -5.81 -14.05
N THR A 37 -12.71 -5.03 -14.58
CA THR A 37 -11.69 -5.54 -15.49
C THR A 37 -10.74 -6.37 -14.62
N PHE A 38 -11.07 -7.66 -14.48
CA PHE A 38 -10.15 -8.63 -13.92
C PHE A 38 -9.04 -8.86 -14.94
N ASP A 39 -7.80 -8.49 -14.61
CA ASP A 39 -6.63 -9.05 -15.28
C ASP A 39 -6.49 -10.50 -14.80
N LEU A 40 -7.30 -11.40 -15.36
CA LEU A 40 -7.14 -12.85 -15.22
C LEU A 40 -5.93 -13.25 -16.07
N ASN A 41 -4.74 -13.35 -15.48
CA ASN A 41 -3.54 -13.60 -16.27
C ASN A 41 -2.46 -14.40 -15.51
N ASP A 42 -2.82 -15.58 -15.02
CA ASP A 42 -1.87 -16.70 -15.05
C ASP A 42 -2.58 -18.05 -15.30
N HIS A 43 -1.81 -19.05 -15.75
CA HIS A 43 -2.31 -20.42 -16.00
C HIS A 43 -2.78 -21.16 -14.73
N HIS A 44 -2.79 -20.50 -13.57
CA HIS A 44 -3.07 -21.07 -12.25
C HIS A 44 -4.34 -20.49 -11.61
N GLY A 45 -5.07 -19.63 -12.32
CA GLY A 45 -6.34 -19.07 -11.84
C GLY A 45 -6.18 -17.93 -10.84
N VAL A 46 -5.02 -17.27 -10.82
CA VAL A 46 -4.77 -16.10 -9.96
C VAL A 46 -5.15 -14.82 -10.68
N ALA A 47 -6.00 -14.00 -10.07
CA ALA A 47 -6.32 -12.65 -10.51
C ALA A 47 -5.43 -11.63 -9.79
N TYR A 48 -4.89 -10.66 -10.53
CA TYR A 48 -4.06 -9.60 -9.96
C TYR A 48 -4.76 -8.24 -10.09
N ARG A 49 -5.18 -7.66 -8.97
CA ARG A 49 -6.02 -6.45 -8.98
C ARG A 49 -5.58 -5.42 -7.95
N ARG A 50 -6.08 -4.20 -8.08
CA ARG A 50 -5.96 -3.19 -7.02
C ARG A 50 -6.65 -3.70 -5.74
N PRO A 51 -6.07 -3.46 -4.55
CA PRO A 51 -6.81 -3.67 -3.31
C PRO A 51 -7.96 -2.68 -3.21
N ARG A 52 -8.93 -3.04 -2.37
CA ARG A 52 -10.06 -2.23 -1.93
C ARG A 52 -9.95 -2.09 -0.41
N ALA A 53 -10.60 -1.10 0.19
CA ALA A 53 -10.69 -1.00 1.66
C ALA A 53 -11.17 -2.30 2.32
N THR A 54 -12.11 -3.02 1.68
CA THR A 54 -12.65 -4.29 2.17
C THR A 54 -11.65 -5.45 2.18
N ASP A 55 -10.54 -5.36 1.44
CA ASP A 55 -9.47 -6.37 1.47
C ASP A 55 -8.56 -6.20 2.69
N GLY A 56 -8.60 -5.07 3.38
CA GLY A 56 -7.64 -4.69 4.42
C GLY A 56 -7.54 -5.69 5.58
N ILE A 57 -8.66 -6.26 6.01
CA ILE A 57 -8.66 -7.32 7.04
C ILE A 57 -7.90 -8.55 6.55
N ARG A 58 -8.13 -8.97 5.31
CA ARG A 58 -7.47 -10.14 4.75
C ARG A 58 -5.97 -9.90 4.56
N MET A 59 -5.57 -8.71 4.12
CA MET A 59 -4.15 -8.31 4.03
C MET A 59 -3.48 -8.33 5.40
N TRP A 60 -4.14 -7.81 6.43
CA TRP A 60 -3.64 -7.84 7.81
C TRP A 60 -3.46 -9.28 8.33
N GLU A 61 -4.40 -10.17 8.06
CA GLU A 61 -4.28 -11.60 8.43
C GLU A 61 -3.07 -12.26 7.75
N ILE A 62 -2.87 -12.04 6.45
CA ILE A 62 -1.70 -12.57 5.73
C ILE A 62 -0.40 -12.05 6.36
N ALA A 63 -0.34 -10.75 6.68
CA ALA A 63 0.85 -10.15 7.30
C ALA A 63 1.12 -10.76 8.68
N ARG A 64 0.10 -10.87 9.52
CA ARG A 64 0.16 -11.48 10.85
C ARG A 64 0.62 -12.94 10.78
N ASP A 65 0.03 -13.72 9.90
CA ASP A 65 0.28 -15.15 9.79
C ASP A 65 1.62 -15.46 9.10
N SER A 66 2.23 -14.48 8.42
CA SER A 66 3.56 -14.62 7.81
C SER A 66 4.68 -14.83 8.85
N GLN A 67 4.51 -14.29 10.06
CA GLN A 67 5.49 -14.26 11.16
C GLN A 67 6.86 -13.64 10.83
N VAL A 68 7.01 -13.04 9.65
CA VAL A 68 8.29 -12.44 9.18
C VAL A 68 8.15 -10.96 8.85
N LEU A 69 6.94 -10.41 8.87
CA LEU A 69 6.67 -9.00 8.63
C LEU A 69 6.34 -8.30 9.94
N ASP A 70 6.78 -7.05 10.06
CA ASP A 70 6.24 -6.14 11.06
C ASP A 70 4.76 -5.89 10.79
N VAL A 71 3.93 -6.40 11.68
CA VAL A 71 2.48 -6.33 11.53
C VAL A 71 2.02 -4.95 11.95
N ASN A 72 1.47 -4.18 11.01
CA ASN A 72 0.84 -2.90 11.31
C ASN A 72 -0.56 -3.10 11.94
N SER A 73 -1.19 -2.01 12.38
CA SER A 73 -2.60 -2.07 12.77
C SER A 73 -3.47 -2.49 11.57
N SER A 74 -4.56 -3.22 11.82
CA SER A 74 -5.51 -3.61 10.77
C SER A 74 -6.04 -2.39 10.00
N TYR A 75 -6.20 -1.25 10.67
CA TYR A 75 -6.58 0.03 10.08
C TYR A 75 -5.61 0.50 8.99
N ALA A 76 -4.30 0.31 9.18
CA ALA A 76 -3.30 0.69 8.17
C ALA A 76 -3.52 -0.07 6.85
N TYR A 77 -3.84 -1.36 6.92
CA TYR A 77 -4.11 -2.17 5.71
C TYR A 77 -5.39 -1.73 4.98
N VAL A 78 -6.41 -1.25 5.71
CA VAL A 78 -7.60 -0.64 5.10
C VAL A 78 -7.21 0.63 4.34
N LEU A 79 -6.37 1.50 4.92
CA LEU A 79 -5.87 2.69 4.23
C LEU A 79 -5.05 2.35 2.99
N TRP A 80 -4.23 1.30 3.03
CA TRP A 80 -3.51 0.82 1.83
C TRP A 80 -4.48 0.43 0.70
N GLY A 81 -5.63 -0.15 1.05
CA GLY A 81 -6.68 -0.51 0.11
C GLY A 81 -7.53 0.66 -0.40
N GLU A 82 -7.59 1.78 0.32
CA GLU A 82 -8.38 2.96 -0.05
C GLU A 82 -7.52 4.02 -0.75
N ASP A 83 -6.52 4.55 -0.04
CA ASP A 83 -5.76 5.73 -0.45
C ASP A 83 -4.59 5.39 -1.37
N PHE A 84 -4.08 4.16 -1.29
CA PHE A 84 -2.86 3.72 -1.98
C PHE A 84 -3.11 2.53 -2.93
N SER A 85 -4.37 2.36 -3.36
CA SER A 85 -4.78 1.24 -4.21
C SER A 85 -4.09 1.22 -5.58
N ASP A 86 -3.79 2.39 -6.15
CA ASP A 86 -3.08 2.52 -7.44
C ASP A 86 -1.62 2.03 -7.40
N THR A 87 -0.98 2.19 -6.26
CA THR A 87 0.42 1.80 -6.01
C THR A 87 0.54 0.53 -5.16
N SER A 88 -0.57 -0.20 -5.01
CA SER A 88 -0.66 -1.48 -4.31
C SER A 88 -1.34 -2.54 -5.19
N ILE A 89 -1.18 -3.81 -4.85
CA ILE A 89 -1.79 -4.93 -5.60
C ILE A 89 -2.11 -6.09 -4.66
N VAL A 90 -3.17 -6.83 -4.98
CA VAL A 90 -3.50 -8.11 -4.35
C VAL A 90 -3.55 -9.21 -5.40
N ALA A 91 -3.17 -10.42 -4.98
CA ALA A 91 -3.42 -11.66 -5.70
C ALA A 91 -4.66 -12.32 -5.11
N GLU A 92 -5.60 -12.72 -5.96
CA GLU A 92 -6.87 -13.32 -5.59
C GLU A 92 -7.04 -14.67 -6.27
N VAL A 93 -7.50 -15.67 -5.52
CA VAL A 93 -7.86 -17.01 -6.01
C VAL A 93 -9.24 -17.33 -5.46
N GLU A 94 -10.19 -17.70 -6.33
CA GLU A 94 -11.57 -18.04 -5.93
C GLU A 94 -12.18 -16.98 -4.98
N GLU A 95 -12.07 -15.70 -5.37
CA GLU A 95 -12.57 -14.53 -4.60
C GLU A 95 -11.88 -14.29 -3.24
N ARG A 96 -10.86 -15.08 -2.90
CA ARG A 96 -10.05 -14.90 -1.69
C ARG A 96 -8.74 -14.22 -2.03
N VAL A 97 -8.44 -13.11 -1.36
CA VAL A 97 -7.09 -12.52 -1.40
C VAL A 97 -6.11 -13.47 -0.71
N VAL A 98 -5.04 -13.83 -1.43
CA VAL A 98 -3.99 -14.76 -1.00
C VAL A 98 -2.59 -14.19 -0.99
N GLY A 99 -2.44 -12.96 -1.46
CA GLY A 99 -1.18 -12.22 -1.39
C GLY A 99 -1.40 -10.75 -1.64
N PHE A 100 -0.46 -9.92 -1.19
CA PHE A 100 -0.49 -8.50 -1.41
C PHE A 100 0.91 -7.90 -1.55
N VAL A 101 0.96 -6.75 -2.21
CA VAL A 101 2.06 -5.80 -2.14
C VAL A 101 1.48 -4.43 -1.80
N THR A 102 1.99 -3.80 -0.74
CA THR A 102 1.73 -2.39 -0.46
C THR A 102 2.87 -1.53 -0.98
N GLY A 103 2.52 -0.40 -1.58
CA GLY A 103 3.54 0.52 -2.10
C GLY A 103 3.00 1.91 -2.37
N TYR A 104 3.91 2.86 -2.51
CA TYR A 104 3.61 4.28 -2.76
C TYR A 104 4.72 4.92 -3.60
N ARG A 105 4.40 6.02 -4.30
CA ARG A 105 5.43 6.83 -4.99
C ARG A 105 6.19 7.64 -3.95
N ARG A 106 7.52 7.58 -3.95
CA ARG A 106 8.30 8.35 -2.97
C ARG A 106 8.13 9.84 -3.22
N PRO A 107 7.79 10.66 -2.21
CA PRO A 107 7.61 12.10 -2.42
C PRO A 107 8.86 12.81 -2.96
N GLN A 108 10.05 12.37 -2.55
CA GLN A 108 11.34 12.95 -2.98
C GLN A 108 11.92 12.30 -4.24
N ALA A 109 11.32 11.21 -4.73
CA ALA A 109 11.75 10.47 -5.93
C ALA A 109 10.50 9.88 -6.60
N PRO A 110 9.64 10.73 -7.22
CA PRO A 110 8.33 10.31 -7.67
C PRO A 110 8.39 9.31 -8.83
N ASP A 111 9.52 9.18 -9.50
CA ASP A 111 9.81 8.13 -10.50
C ASP A 111 10.06 6.75 -9.88
N ALA A 112 10.17 6.65 -8.56
CA ALA A 112 10.33 5.39 -7.85
C ALA A 112 9.06 4.95 -7.12
N LEU A 113 8.66 3.71 -7.36
CA LEU A 113 7.68 3.00 -6.56
C LEU A 113 8.38 2.38 -5.35
N MET A 114 8.10 2.89 -4.15
CA MET A 114 8.50 2.25 -2.90
C MET A 114 7.58 1.08 -2.61
N VAL A 115 8.13 -0.13 -2.59
CA VAL A 115 7.47 -1.33 -2.12
C VAL A 115 7.76 -1.50 -0.63
N TRP A 116 6.69 -1.48 0.18
CA TRP A 116 6.81 -1.56 1.63
C TRP A 116 6.65 -2.99 2.14
N GLN A 117 5.51 -3.63 1.94
CA GLN A 117 5.31 -5.02 2.36
C GLN A 117 4.94 -5.90 1.17
N VAL A 118 5.53 -7.09 1.13
CA VAL A 118 5.20 -8.16 0.18
C VAL A 118 4.85 -9.40 1.00
N ALA A 119 3.64 -9.92 0.83
CA ALA A 119 3.22 -11.13 1.53
C ALA A 119 2.40 -12.05 0.64
N VAL A 120 2.54 -13.35 0.85
CA VAL A 120 1.76 -14.40 0.19
C VAL A 120 1.47 -15.47 1.25
N ASP A 121 0.25 -15.97 1.26
CA ASP A 121 -0.15 -17.09 2.12
C ASP A 121 0.81 -18.27 1.98
N SER A 122 1.01 -18.99 3.07
CA SER A 122 1.92 -20.13 3.12
C SER A 122 1.57 -21.24 2.14
N ASP A 123 0.28 -21.51 1.93
CA ASP A 123 -0.26 -22.51 1.00
C ASP A 123 -0.18 -22.07 -0.49
N GLN A 124 0.16 -20.80 -0.74
CA GLN A 124 0.37 -20.24 -2.07
C GLN A 124 1.85 -19.97 -2.41
N ARG A 125 2.79 -20.27 -1.50
CA ARG A 125 4.23 -20.13 -1.75
C ARG A 125 4.70 -21.08 -2.86
N GLY A 126 5.82 -20.72 -3.51
CA GLY A 126 6.39 -21.48 -4.63
C GLY A 126 5.69 -21.31 -5.98
N LYS A 127 4.51 -20.67 -6.02
CA LYS A 127 3.74 -20.39 -7.25
C LYS A 127 4.13 -19.09 -7.96
N ARG A 128 5.27 -18.48 -7.58
CA ARG A 128 5.79 -17.20 -8.12
C ARG A 128 4.85 -15.98 -7.98
N ILE A 129 3.78 -16.08 -7.19
CA ILE A 129 2.77 -15.02 -7.00
C ILE A 129 3.40 -13.68 -6.58
N ALA A 130 4.35 -13.68 -5.63
CA ALA A 130 5.02 -12.45 -5.20
C ALA A 130 5.76 -11.73 -6.34
N GLY A 131 6.50 -12.48 -7.15
CA GLY A 131 7.23 -11.94 -8.30
C GLY A 131 6.28 -11.41 -9.38
N THR A 132 5.17 -12.12 -9.63
CA THR A 132 4.14 -11.64 -10.57
C THR A 132 3.49 -10.36 -10.08
N MET A 133 3.08 -10.28 -8.81
CA MET A 133 2.51 -9.06 -8.22
C MET A 133 3.45 -7.85 -8.40
N LEU A 134 4.74 -8.01 -8.12
CA LEU A 134 5.72 -6.93 -8.27
C LEU A 134 5.86 -6.45 -9.72
N ARG A 135 5.93 -7.37 -10.68
CA ARG A 135 6.04 -7.02 -12.10
C ARG A 135 4.77 -6.33 -12.61
N GLU A 136 3.60 -6.85 -12.28
CA GLU A 136 2.33 -6.27 -12.72
C GLU A 136 2.10 -4.89 -12.09
N LEU A 137 2.43 -4.73 -10.81
CA LEU A 137 2.37 -3.43 -10.14
C LEU A 137 3.32 -2.41 -10.78
N PHE A 138 4.55 -2.81 -11.09
CA PHE A 138 5.52 -1.96 -11.77
C PHE A 138 5.01 -1.53 -13.16
N LYS A 139 4.64 -2.50 -14.00
CA LYS A 139 4.09 -2.24 -15.34
C LYS A 139 2.91 -1.26 -15.30
N ARG A 140 1.96 -1.47 -14.38
CA ARG A 140 0.79 -0.59 -14.19
C ARG A 140 1.20 0.87 -13.94
N ASN A 141 2.29 1.09 -13.21
CA ASN A 141 2.73 2.43 -12.82
C ASN A 141 3.72 3.07 -13.81
N THR A 142 4.26 2.32 -14.78
CA THR A 142 5.18 2.86 -15.81
C THR A 142 4.56 4.02 -16.61
N GLY A 143 3.27 3.91 -16.98
CA GLY A 143 2.54 4.96 -17.70
C GLY A 143 2.39 6.27 -16.93
N SER A 144 2.59 6.26 -15.61
CA SER A 144 2.56 7.44 -14.73
C SER A 144 3.96 7.98 -14.38
N GLY A 145 4.99 7.50 -15.10
CA GLY A 145 6.37 7.96 -14.96
C GLY A 145 7.19 7.20 -13.93
N VAL A 146 6.72 6.04 -13.45
CA VAL A 146 7.56 5.16 -12.61
C VAL A 146 8.57 4.42 -13.49
N THR A 147 9.85 4.50 -13.12
CA THR A 147 10.97 3.87 -13.82
C THR A 147 11.78 2.93 -12.92
N ALA A 148 11.60 3.03 -11.60
CA ALA A 148 12.35 2.25 -10.62
C ALA A 148 11.45 1.67 -9.52
N ILE A 149 11.90 0.55 -8.93
CA ILE A 149 11.36 0.02 -7.67
C ILE A 149 12.39 0.25 -6.58
N HIS A 150 11.95 0.78 -5.46
CA HIS A 150 12.70 0.87 -4.22
C HIS A 150 12.08 -0.04 -3.17
N THR A 151 12.90 -0.65 -2.32
CA THR A 151 12.41 -1.41 -1.16
C THR A 151 13.50 -1.44 -0.09
N THR A 152 13.11 -1.68 1.15
CA THR A 152 14.05 -1.94 2.24
C THR A 152 14.06 -3.43 2.54
N ILE A 153 15.26 -4.00 2.71
CA ILE A 153 15.41 -5.40 3.05
C ILE A 153 16.51 -5.52 4.11
N SER A 154 16.22 -6.23 5.19
CA SER A 154 17.19 -6.57 6.23
C SER A 154 18.29 -7.48 5.65
N PRO A 155 19.55 -7.38 6.12
CA PRO A 155 20.68 -8.14 5.56
C PRO A 155 20.52 -9.66 5.53
N ASP A 156 19.76 -10.22 6.48
CA ASP A 156 19.52 -11.66 6.65
C ASP A 156 18.30 -12.18 5.87
N ASN A 157 17.51 -11.31 5.25
CA ASN A 157 16.33 -11.69 4.48
C ASN A 157 16.69 -12.09 3.03
N GLU A 158 17.46 -13.19 2.91
CA GLU A 158 17.94 -13.74 1.64
C GLU A 158 16.79 -14.07 0.67
N ALA A 159 15.63 -14.49 1.20
CA ALA A 159 14.45 -14.80 0.41
C ALA A 159 13.91 -13.57 -0.33
N SER A 160 13.81 -12.42 0.35
CA SER A 160 13.40 -11.17 -0.29
C SER A 160 14.46 -10.68 -1.26
N GLN A 161 15.74 -10.75 -0.90
CA GLN A 161 16.83 -10.39 -1.82
C GLN A 161 16.76 -11.21 -3.13
N ALA A 162 16.55 -12.53 -3.04
CA ALA A 162 16.39 -13.40 -4.20
C ALA A 162 15.13 -13.08 -5.03
N LEU A 163 14.01 -12.78 -4.37
CA LEU A 163 12.78 -12.35 -5.03
C LEU A 163 13.00 -11.09 -5.85
N PHE A 164 13.54 -10.03 -5.23
CA PHE A 164 13.75 -8.75 -5.90
C PHE A 164 14.83 -8.84 -6.98
N ALA A 165 15.92 -9.59 -6.76
CA ALA A 165 16.91 -9.86 -7.81
C ALA A 165 16.30 -10.58 -9.03
N GLY A 166 15.40 -11.54 -8.78
CA GLY A 166 14.66 -12.23 -9.84
C GLY A 166 13.76 -11.29 -10.64
N VAL A 167 13.00 -10.43 -9.95
CA VAL A 167 12.15 -9.40 -10.57
C VAL A 167 12.99 -8.41 -11.39
N ALA A 168 14.12 -7.95 -10.87
CA ALA A 168 15.03 -7.05 -11.58
C ALA A 168 15.49 -7.65 -12.92
N ARG A 169 15.94 -8.90 -12.89
CA ARG A 169 16.37 -9.64 -14.08
C ARG A 169 15.26 -9.77 -15.12
N GLU A 170 14.03 -10.08 -14.69
CA GLU A 170 12.89 -10.21 -15.60
C GLU A 170 12.43 -8.88 -16.20
N LEU A 171 12.61 -7.78 -15.48
CA LEU A 171 12.30 -6.43 -15.96
C LEU A 171 13.46 -5.78 -16.74
N GLY A 172 14.64 -6.43 -16.81
CA GLY A 172 15.84 -5.86 -17.42
C GLY A 172 16.42 -4.66 -16.64
N LEU A 173 16.24 -4.65 -15.32
CA LEU A 173 16.72 -3.59 -14.41
C LEU A 173 17.97 -4.06 -13.65
N GLU A 174 18.84 -3.11 -13.33
CA GLU A 174 19.95 -3.33 -12.40
C GLU A 174 19.42 -3.46 -10.97
N PHE A 175 20.05 -4.33 -10.17
CA PHE A 175 19.73 -4.52 -8.77
C PHE A 175 20.90 -4.04 -7.90
N THR A 176 20.72 -2.90 -7.23
CA THR A 176 21.75 -2.25 -6.40
C THR A 176 21.28 -2.13 -4.95
N ARG A 177 22.24 -1.98 -4.04
CA ARG A 177 21.97 -1.77 -2.60
C ARG A 177 22.81 -0.63 -2.05
N GLN A 178 22.28 0.05 -1.05
CA GLN A 178 23.03 1.02 -0.25
C GLN A 178 22.51 1.04 1.20
N PRO A 179 23.35 1.38 2.19
CA PRO A 179 22.89 1.62 3.56
C PRO A 179 21.79 2.70 3.60
N PHE A 180 20.77 2.50 4.45
CA PHE A 180 19.66 3.46 4.57
C PHE A 180 19.18 3.68 6.00
N LEU A 181 18.39 2.79 6.59
CA LEU A 181 17.91 2.94 7.97
C LEU A 181 18.79 2.10 8.89
N LYS A 182 19.45 2.77 9.82
CA LYS A 182 20.32 2.09 10.78
C LYS A 182 19.50 1.58 11.97
N ALA A 183 20.01 0.54 12.62
CA ALA A 183 19.38 -0.08 13.78
C ALA A 183 19.05 0.92 14.89
N GLU A 184 19.87 1.96 15.09
CA GLU A 184 19.66 2.93 16.17
C GLU A 184 18.43 3.85 15.96
N LEU A 185 17.81 3.82 14.78
CA LEU A 185 16.57 4.53 14.51
C LEU A 185 15.34 3.79 15.04
N PHE A 186 15.47 2.48 15.29
CA PHE A 186 14.39 1.65 15.79
C PHE A 186 14.52 1.60 17.33
N GLY A 187 13.39 1.81 18.03
CA GLY A 187 13.37 1.88 19.50
C GLY A 187 13.53 0.52 20.20
N ASP A 188 13.69 -0.54 19.40
CA ASP A 188 13.78 -1.95 19.74
C ASP A 188 14.98 -2.61 19.05
N SER A 189 15.18 -3.91 19.25
CA SER A 189 16.28 -4.68 18.66
C SER A 189 16.02 -5.04 17.19
N HIS A 190 15.60 -4.05 16.39
CA HIS A 190 15.35 -4.25 14.96
C HIS A 190 16.66 -4.20 14.18
N GLU A 191 16.77 -5.07 13.17
CA GLU A 191 17.92 -5.11 12.27
C GLU A 191 17.98 -3.83 11.40
N PRO A 192 19.16 -3.42 10.92
CA PRO A 192 19.25 -2.34 9.94
C PRO A 192 18.55 -2.73 8.64
N GLU A 193 18.07 -1.72 7.91
CA GLU A 193 17.36 -1.89 6.65
C GLU A 193 18.13 -1.18 5.53
N ASP A 194 18.70 -1.98 4.62
CA ASP A 194 19.37 -1.46 3.42
C ASP A 194 18.32 -1.08 2.36
N LEU A 195 18.57 0.01 1.64
CA LEU A 195 17.74 0.39 0.49
C LEU A 195 18.23 -0.36 -0.74
N TYR A 196 17.35 -1.19 -1.29
CA TYR A 196 17.52 -1.85 -2.57
C TYR A 196 16.82 -1.08 -3.67
N ARG A 197 17.44 -1.02 -4.84
CA ARG A 197 16.91 -0.32 -6.02
C ARG A 197 16.95 -1.24 -7.23
N LEU A 198 15.82 -1.33 -7.91
CA LEU A 198 15.68 -1.91 -9.23
C LEU A 198 15.47 -0.76 -10.20
N SER A 199 16.49 -0.41 -10.98
CA SER A 199 16.47 0.77 -11.85
C SER A 199 17.15 0.50 -13.18
N PRO A 200 16.90 1.30 -14.22
CA PRO A 200 17.65 1.21 -15.48
C PRO A 200 19.15 1.36 -15.22
N ALA A 201 19.96 0.74 -16.07
CA ALA A 201 21.41 0.91 -16.02
C ALA A 201 21.78 2.38 -16.19
N SER A 202 22.77 2.83 -15.41
CA SER A 202 23.34 4.15 -15.62
C SER A 202 23.97 4.19 -17.02
N ALA A 203 23.64 5.23 -17.79
CA ALA A 203 24.19 5.44 -19.14
C ALA A 203 25.70 5.75 -19.11
#